data_AF-A0A672TL29-F1
#
_entry.id   AF-A0A672TL29-F1
#
_cell.length_a   1.000
_cell.length_b   1.000
_cell.length_c   1.000
_cell.angle_alpha   90.00
_cell.angle_beta   90.00
_cell.angle_gamma   90.00
#
_symmetry.space_group_name_H-M   'P 1'
#
loop_
_entity.id
_entity.type
_entity.pdbx_description
1 polymer ?
#
loop_
_entity_poly.entity_id
_entity_poly.type
_entity_poly.pdbx_seq_one_letter_code
_entity_poly.pdbx_strand_id
1 'polypeptide(L)' 'LPASCSPDRIFKVVFVGNSGVGKSSFIHRFCYDRFLAELNATIGK' A
#
# COMPACT_ATOMS: atom_id res chain seq x y z
N LEU A 1 12.35 9.13 -28.69
CA LEU A 1 11.98 7.92 -27.93
C LEU A 1 12.00 8.29 -26.45
N PRO A 2 10.91 8.16 -25.69
CA PRO A 2 10.96 8.49 -24.27
C PRO A 2 11.98 7.54 -23.61
N ALA A 3 12.97 8.11 -22.93
CA ALA A 3 13.91 7.31 -22.15
C ALA A 3 13.11 6.54 -21.09
N SER A 4 13.27 5.22 -21.04
CA SER A 4 12.72 4.43 -19.95
C SER A 4 13.47 4.82 -18.68
N CYS A 5 12.87 5.70 -17.89
CA CYS A 5 13.42 6.15 -16.61
C CYS A 5 13.19 5.03 -15.58
N SER A 6 14.08 4.05 -15.54
CA SER A 6 14.07 3.04 -14.48
C SER A 6 14.48 3.69 -13.16
N PRO A 7 13.82 3.35 -12.03
CA PRO A 7 14.16 3.94 -10.74
C PRO A 7 15.55 3.47 -10.27
N ASP A 8 16.36 4.39 -9.77
CA ASP A 8 17.69 4.08 -9.23
C ASP A 8 17.64 3.20 -7.98
N ARG A 9 16.53 3.24 -7.24
CA ARG A 9 16.34 2.49 -5.98
C ARG A 9 14.89 2.05 -5.82
N ILE A 10 14.71 0.78 -5.44
CA ILE A 10 13.41 0.19 -5.12
C ILE A 10 13.48 -0.39 -3.72
N PHE A 11 12.49 -0.06 -2.88
CA PHE A 11 12.39 -0.54 -1.50
C PHE A 11 11.13 -1.37 -1.32
N LYS A 12 11.25 -2.52 -0.64
CA LYS A 12 10.10 -3.31 -0.21
C LYS A 12 9.72 -2.89 1.21
N VAL A 13 8.55 -2.30 1.37
CA VAL A 13 8.01 -1.87 2.68
C VAL A 13 6.97 -2.88 3.15
N VAL A 14 7.07 -3.30 4.42
CA VAL A 14 6.12 -4.22 5.06
C VAL A 14 5.50 -3.53 6.27
N PHE A 15 4.17 -3.45 6.31
CA PHE A 15 3.42 -2.91 7.44
C PHE A 15 3.07 -4.04 8.41
N VAL A 16 3.45 -3.90 9.68
CA VAL A 16 3.22 -4.89 10.74
C VAL A 16 2.25 -4.32 11.78
N GLY A 17 1.41 -5.18 12.33
CA GLY A 17 0.42 -4.83 13.37
C GLY A 17 -0.77 -5.77 13.34
N ASN A 18 -1.58 -5.75 14.40
CA ASN A 18 -2.75 -6.64 14.54
C ASN A 18 -3.74 -6.50 13.37
N SER A 19 -4.60 -7.50 13.19
CA SER A 19 -5.69 -7.42 12.21
C SER A 19 -6.60 -6.22 12.52
N GLY A 20 -7.14 -5.56 11.49
CA GLY A 20 -8.07 -4.44 11.65
C GLY A 20 -7.48 -3.07 12.03
N VAL A 21 -6.17 -2.96 12.35
CA VAL A 21 -5.56 -1.68 12.80
C VAL A 21 -5.35 -0.63 11.68
N GLY A 22 -5.86 -0.86 10.47
CA GLY A 22 -5.84 0.14 9.38
C GLY A 22 -4.62 0.10 8.45
N LYS A 23 -3.79 -0.95 8.47
CA LYS A 23 -2.62 -1.09 7.57
C LYS A 23 -3.00 -0.95 6.08
N SER A 24 -4.06 -1.63 5.65
CA SER A 24 -4.55 -1.56 4.26
C SER A 24 -5.16 -0.20 3.95
N SER A 25 -5.90 0.38 4.89
CA SER A 25 -6.46 1.73 4.75
C SER A 25 -5.36 2.77 4.55
N PHE A 26 -4.24 2.64 5.25
CA PHE A 26 -3.05 3.49 5.06
C PHE A 26 -2.49 3.39 3.64
N ILE A 27 -2.27 2.17 3.15
CA ILE A 27 -1.78 1.94 1.78
C ILE A 27 -2.72 2.57 0.74
N HIS A 28 -4.04 2.40 0.92
CA HIS A 28 -5.03 2.96 -0.01
C HIS A 28 -5.04 4.49 -0.02
N ARG A 29 -4.92 5.12 1.16
CA ARG A 29 -4.82 6.57 1.25
C ARG A 29 -3.51 7.07 0.64
N PHE A 30 -2.38 6.43 0.92
CA PHE A 30 -1.08 6.90 0.44
C PHE A 30 -0.90 6.72 -1.07
N CYS A 31 -1.21 5.55 -1.63
CA CYS A 31 -0.95 5.25 -3.04
C CYS A 31 -2.04 5.78 -3.99
N TYR A 32 -3.27 5.92 -3.51
CA TYR A 32 -4.43 6.20 -4.38
C TYR A 32 -5.27 7.40 -3.94
N ASP A 33 -4.92 8.06 -2.83
CA ASP A 33 -5.72 9.12 -2.18
C ASP A 33 -7.18 8.73 -1.91
N ARG A 34 -7.42 7.44 -1.59
CA ARG A 34 -8.76 6.91 -1.33
C ARG A 34 -8.93 6.49 0.12
N PHE A 35 -10.12 6.72 0.67
CA PHE A 35 -10.55 6.14 1.93
C PHE A 35 -11.75 5.21 1.70
N LEU A 36 -11.60 3.96 2.11
CA LEU A 36 -12.65 2.95 2.05
C LEU A 36 -13.09 2.66 3.49
N ALA A 37 -14.28 3.11 3.87
CA ALA A 37 -14.78 2.95 5.22
C ALA A 37 -14.99 1.46 5.62
N GLU A 38 -15.34 0.62 4.64
CA GLU A 38 -15.64 -0.80 4.83
C GLU A 38 -14.49 -1.72 4.38
N LEU A 39 -13.25 -1.26 4.51
CA LEU A 39 -12.08 -2.06 4.16
C LEU A 39 -11.94 -3.24 5.14
N ASN A 40 -12.23 -4.45 4.66
CA ASN A 40 -12.11 -5.68 5.44
C ASN A 40 -10.65 -6.04 5.74
N ALA A 41 -10.46 -6.90 6.74
CA ALA A 41 -9.14 -7.43 7.07
C ALA A 41 -8.50 -8.12 5.86
N THR A 42 -7.22 -7.83 5.62
CA THR A 42 -6.46 -8.48 4.54
C THR A 42 -6.39 -9.98 4.78
N ILE A 43 -6.87 -10.76 3.81
CA ILE A 43 -6.63 -12.20 3.79
C ILE A 43 -5.19 -12.40 3.30
N GLY A 44 -4.29 -12.79 4.19
CA GLY A 44 -2.95 -13.23 3.80
C GLY A 44 -3.04 -14.59 3.12
N LYS A 45 -2.52 -14.71 1.90
CA LYS A 45 -2.20 -15.99 1.28
C LYS A 45 -0.70 -16.23 1.35
#